data_AF-A0A842TDH7-F1
#
_entry.id   AF-A0A842TDH7-F1
#
_cell.length_a   1.000
_cell.length_b   1.000
_cell.length_c   1.000
_cell.angle_alpha   90.00
_cell.angle_beta   90.00
_cell.angle_gamma   90.00
#
_symmetry.space_group_name_H-M   'P 1'
#
loop_
_entity.id
_entity.type
_entity.pdbx_description
1 polymer ?
#
loop_
_entity_poly.entity_id
_entity_poly.type
_entity_poly.pdbx_seq_one_letter_code
_entity_poly.pdbx_strand_id
1 'polypeptide(L)'
;MDSYNYFNYDTNDGVILGNTSACGSIITEPMAEINHEPNPRAVIGLLSDMLARSHFPADLATFTVPFNRLLQILPLMDESFLSLESWQKILKLI
;
A
#
# COMPACT_ATOMS: atom_id res chain seq x y z
N MET A 1 7.56 -23.72 3.26
CA MET A 1 7.11 -23.20 1.95
C MET A 1 6.22 -22.02 2.30
N ASP A 2 6.82 -20.97 2.84
CA ASP A 2 6.13 -19.93 3.63
C ASP A 2 6.79 -18.60 3.19
N SER A 3 6.21 -17.93 2.20
CA SER A 3 5.16 -16.90 2.30
C SER A 3 5.81 -15.51 2.24
N TYR A 4 5.93 -14.98 1.02
CA TYR A 4 6.42 -13.64 0.66
C TYR A 4 5.49 -12.50 1.13
N ASN A 5 4.90 -12.60 2.32
CA ASN A 5 3.90 -11.67 2.84
C ASN A 5 4.49 -10.67 3.85
N TYR A 6 5.70 -10.17 3.60
CA TYR A 6 6.39 -9.20 4.48
C TYR A 6 5.62 -7.89 4.75
N PHE A 7 4.64 -7.55 3.90
CA PHE A 7 3.85 -6.32 4.02
C PHE A 7 2.41 -6.55 4.52
N ASN A 8 2.01 -7.82 4.64
CA ASN A 8 0.66 -8.22 5.00
C ASN A 8 0.65 -8.88 6.38
N TYR A 9 -0.48 -8.82 7.09
CA TYR A 9 -0.64 -9.61 8.30
C TYR A 9 -0.71 -11.09 7.92
N ASP A 10 -0.49 -11.99 8.88
CA ASP A 10 -0.67 -13.43 8.68
C ASP A 10 -2.10 -13.79 8.19
N THR A 11 -3.07 -12.89 8.45
CA THR A 11 -4.46 -12.99 8.01
C THR A 11 -4.71 -12.49 6.57
N ASN A 12 -3.70 -11.95 5.89
CA ASN A 12 -3.76 -11.37 4.55
C ASN A 12 -4.71 -10.15 4.38
N ASP A 13 -5.20 -9.56 5.48
CA ASP A 13 -6.14 -8.41 5.50
C ASP A 13 -5.46 -7.08 5.88
N GLY A 14 -4.20 -6.93 5.45
CA GLY A 14 -3.37 -5.79 5.77
C GLY A 14 -3.49 -4.62 4.80
N VAL A 15 -4.01 -4.87 3.60
CA VAL A 15 -4.13 -3.86 2.56
C VAL A 15 -5.52 -3.95 1.96
N ILE A 16 -6.18 -2.80 1.84
CA ILE A 16 -7.47 -2.69 1.19
C ILE A 16 -7.37 -1.82 -0.06
N LEU A 17 -8.22 -2.10 -1.04
CA LEU A 17 -8.45 -1.20 -2.16
C LEU A 17 -9.47 -0.15 -1.71
N GLY A 18 -9.13 1.14 -1.85
CA GLY A 18 -10.06 2.21 -1.54
C GLY A 18 -11.29 2.13 -2.43
N ASN A 19 -12.48 2.36 -1.86
CA ASN A 19 -13.76 2.11 -2.54
C ASN A 19 -14.64 3.36 -2.69
N THR A 20 -14.05 4.52 -2.43
CA THR A 20 -14.71 5.83 -2.48
C THR A 20 -14.12 6.72 -3.60
N SER A 21 -14.44 8.02 -3.56
CA SER A 21 -13.85 9.03 -4.45
C SER A 21 -12.32 9.07 -4.36
N ALA A 22 -11.66 9.69 -5.34
CA ALA A 22 -10.21 9.83 -5.34
C ALA A 22 -9.70 10.50 -4.06
N CYS A 23 -10.30 11.61 -3.64
CA CYS A 23 -9.91 12.27 -2.40
C CYS A 23 -10.22 11.43 -1.16
N GLY A 24 -11.33 10.70 -1.16
CA GLY A 24 -11.69 9.84 -0.04
C GLY A 24 -10.73 8.65 0.11
N SER A 25 -10.29 8.04 -0.99
CA SER A 25 -9.35 6.91 -0.97
C SER A 25 -7.92 7.32 -0.64
N ILE A 26 -7.54 8.58 -0.90
CA ILE A 26 -6.23 9.13 -0.53
C ILE A 26 -6.19 9.60 0.92
N ILE A 27 -7.28 10.18 1.42
CA ILE A 27 -7.29 10.90 2.71
C ILE A 27 -8.25 10.24 3.71
N THR A 28 -9.54 10.20 3.40
CA THR A 28 -10.60 9.84 4.35
C THR A 28 -10.49 8.39 4.84
N GLU A 29 -10.36 7.43 3.93
CA GLU A 29 -10.23 6.02 4.26
C GLU A 29 -8.94 5.72 5.05
N PRO A 30 -7.74 6.18 4.62
CA PRO A 30 -6.53 6.02 5.43
C PRO A 30 -6.63 6.65 6.82
N MET A 31 -7.27 7.82 6.93
CA MET A 31 -7.50 8.46 8.22
C MET A 31 -8.46 7.65 9.11
N ALA A 32 -9.47 7.01 8.53
CA ALA A 32 -10.38 6.13 9.26
C ALA A 32 -9.65 4.87 9.78
N GLU A 33 -8.71 4.33 9.01
CA GLU A 33 -7.89 3.17 9.42
C GLU A 33 -7.00 3.47 10.63
N ILE A 34 -6.70 4.73 10.97
CA ILE A 34 -5.98 5.08 12.21
C ILE A 34 -6.76 4.62 13.45
N ASN A 35 -8.09 4.60 13.39
CA ASN A 35 -8.93 4.16 14.51
C ASN A 35 -9.18 2.64 14.50
N HIS A 36 -8.68 1.93 13.49
CA HIS A 36 -8.89 0.50 13.32
C HIS A 36 -7.80 -0.28 14.06
N GLU A 37 -7.90 -0.28 15.39
CA GLU A 37 -7.01 -1.02 16.28
C GLU A 37 -7.50 -2.47 16.49
N PRO A 38 -6.61 -3.46 16.67
CA PRO A 38 -5.14 -3.34 16.79
C PRO A 38 -4.38 -3.34 15.45
N ASN A 39 -5.08 -3.55 14.33
CA ASN A 39 -4.48 -3.90 13.04
C ASN A 39 -4.89 -2.89 11.96
N PRO A 40 -4.36 -1.66 12.00
CA PRO A 40 -4.72 -0.64 11.02
C PRO A 40 -4.27 -1.08 9.63
N ARG A 41 -5.09 -0.87 8.60
CA ARG A 41 -4.81 -1.35 7.23
C ARG A 41 -4.21 -0.25 6.37
N ALA A 42 -3.39 -0.64 5.40
CA ALA A 42 -2.95 0.28 4.36
C ALA A 42 -4.01 0.35 3.25
N VAL A 43 -4.09 1.48 2.55
CA VAL A 43 -5.10 1.71 1.52
C VAL A 43 -4.41 1.99 0.19
N ILE A 44 -4.82 1.29 -0.86
CA ILE A 44 -4.48 1.61 -2.24
C ILE A 44 -5.58 2.51 -2.80
N GLY A 45 -5.24 3.76 -3.13
CA GLY A 45 -6.18 4.77 -3.63
C GLY A 45 -6.03 5.09 -5.12
N LEU A 46 -6.85 6.02 -5.62
CA LEU A 46 -6.93 6.48 -7.02
C LEU A 46 -7.43 5.48 -8.06
N LEU A 47 -7.71 4.24 -7.68
CA LEU A 47 -8.14 3.19 -8.62
C LEU A 47 -9.67 3.09 -8.78
N SER A 48 -10.44 3.42 -7.73
CA SER A 48 -11.90 3.24 -7.68
C SER A 48 -12.70 4.36 -8.32
N ASP A 49 -12.18 5.59 -8.34
CA ASP A 49 -12.91 6.75 -8.84
C ASP A 49 -12.67 6.96 -10.33
N MET A 50 -13.58 6.40 -11.14
CA MET A 50 -13.48 6.45 -12.61
C MET A 50 -13.54 7.87 -13.19
N LEU A 51 -14.18 8.82 -12.48
CA LEU A 51 -14.28 10.21 -12.93
C LEU A 51 -12.98 10.96 -12.66
N ALA A 52 -12.40 10.75 -11.48
CA ALA A 52 -11.09 11.30 -11.17
C ALA A 52 -9.99 10.62 -11.98
N ARG A 53 -10.13 9.33 -12.34
CA ARG A 53 -9.11 8.54 -13.04
C ARG A 53 -8.63 9.16 -14.34
N SER A 54 -9.51 9.84 -15.09
CA SER A 54 -9.15 10.54 -16.35
C SER A 54 -8.25 11.76 -16.14
N HIS A 55 -8.17 12.26 -14.90
CA HIS A 55 -7.37 13.43 -14.53
C HIS A 55 -5.99 13.05 -13.97
N PHE A 56 -5.70 11.76 -13.81
CA PHE A 56 -4.41 11.25 -13.32
C PHE A 56 -3.70 10.39 -14.37
N PRO A 57 -2.35 10.29 -14.36
CA PRO A 57 -1.60 9.40 -15.24
C PRO A 57 -2.07 7.94 -15.17
N ALA A 58 -2.05 7.23 -16.28
CA ALA A 58 -2.56 5.84 -16.41
C ALA A 58 -1.80 4.81 -15.56
N ASP A 59 -0.60 5.16 -15.14
CA ASP A 59 0.34 4.38 -14.35
C ASP A 59 0.46 4.86 -12.88
N LEU A 60 -0.30 5.89 -12.49
CA LEU A 60 -0.30 6.40 -11.13
C LEU A 60 -1.33 5.67 -10.25
N ALA A 61 -0.87 5.20 -9.09
CA ALA A 61 -1.68 4.75 -7.98
C ALA A 61 -1.10 5.30 -6.67
N THR A 62 -1.92 5.42 -5.62
CA THR A 62 -1.46 5.85 -4.30
C THR A 62 -1.49 4.70 -3.31
N PHE A 63 -0.51 4.64 -2.43
CA PHE A 63 -0.46 3.69 -1.31
C PHE A 63 -0.25 4.46 -0.03
N THR A 64 -1.26 4.47 0.84
CA THR A 64 -1.24 5.20 2.11
C THR A 64 -1.17 4.21 3.26
N VAL A 65 -0.19 4.38 4.14
CA VAL A 65 0.08 3.47 5.27
C VAL A 65 -0.03 4.24 6.57
N PRO A 66 -0.81 3.75 7.56
CA PRO A 66 -0.81 4.31 8.91
C PRO A 66 0.60 4.25 9.53
N PHE A 67 1.02 5.31 10.22
CA PHE A 67 2.41 5.44 10.69
C PHE A 67 2.85 4.30 11.62
N ASN A 68 1.97 3.89 12.55
CA ASN A 68 2.25 2.76 13.45
C ASN A 68 2.52 1.46 12.68
N ARG A 69 1.79 1.23 11.58
CA ARG A 69 1.99 0.09 10.69
C ARG A 69 3.29 0.20 9.90
N LEU A 70 3.62 1.41 9.42
CA LEU A 70 4.89 1.64 8.71
C LEU A 70 6.08 1.25 9.58
N LEU A 71 6.05 1.55 10.88
CA LEU A 71 7.09 1.15 11.83
C LEU A 71 7.24 -0.38 11.98
N GLN A 72 6.16 -1.14 11.80
CA GLN A 72 6.19 -2.61 11.82
C GLN A 72 6.74 -3.19 10.50
N ILE A 73 6.46 -2.53 9.38
CA ILE A 73 6.88 -2.96 8.04
C ILE A 73 8.35 -2.62 7.78
N LEU A 74 8.84 -1.47 8.27
CA LEU A 74 10.19 -0.96 7.99
C LEU A 74 11.31 -2.00 8.20
N PRO A 75 11.37 -2.74 9.32
CA PRO A 75 12.39 -3.76 9.54
C PRO A 75 12.32 -4.93 8.55
N LEU A 76 11.15 -5.22 7.98
CA LEU A 76 10.94 -6.29 7.00
C LEU A 76 11.34 -5.87 5.58
N MET A 77 11.52 -4.56 5.33
CA MET A 77 11.90 -4.06 4.01
C MET A 77 13.30 -4.50 3.58
N ASP A 78 14.22 -4.69 4.53
CA ASP A 78 15.59 -5.15 4.24
C ASP A 78 15.62 -6.60 3.74
N GLU A 79 14.68 -7.42 4.17
CA GLU A 79 14.44 -8.80 3.70
C GLU A 79 13.48 -8.86 2.49
N SER A 80 12.95 -7.70 2.08
CA SER A 80 11.95 -7.65 1.00
C SER A 80 12.59 -7.70 -0.39
N PHE A 81 11.73 -7.77 -1.40
CA PHE A 81 12.16 -7.75 -2.79
C PHE A 81 12.99 -6.52 -3.19
N LEU A 82 12.95 -5.43 -2.40
CA LEU A 82 13.73 -4.22 -2.65
C LEU A 82 15.25 -4.44 -2.50
N SER A 83 15.69 -5.39 -1.66
CA SER A 83 17.10 -5.71 -1.49
C SER A 83 17.60 -6.80 -2.46
N LEU A 84 16.68 -7.49 -3.17
CA LEU A 84 17.02 -8.55 -4.11
C LEU A 84 17.78 -8.01 -5.33
N GLU A 85 18.90 -8.64 -5.66
CA GLU A 85 19.75 -8.26 -6.79
C GLU A 85 19.01 -8.25 -8.14
N SER A 86 18.04 -9.16 -8.32
CA SER A 86 17.19 -9.22 -9.51
C SER A 86 16.35 -7.95 -9.69
N TRP A 87 15.79 -7.42 -8.61
CA TRP A 87 15.02 -6.17 -8.62
C TRP A 87 15.91 -4.94 -8.80
N GLN A 88 17.12 -4.95 -8.25
CA GLN A 88 18.09 -3.88 -8.51
C GLN A 88 18.50 -3.79 -10.00
N LYS A 89 18.48 -4.91 -10.74
CA LYS A 89 18.69 -4.90 -12.20
C LYS A 89 17.51 -4.25 -12.93
N ILE A 90 16.28 -4.54 -12.50
CA ILE A 90 15.07 -3.93 -13.09
C ILE A 90 15.04 -2.42 -12.86
N LEU A 91 15.37 -1.96 -11.65
CA LEU A 91 15.43 -0.52 -11.33
C LEU A 91 16.42 0.28 -12.19
N LYS A 92 17.46 -0.37 -12.73
CA LYS A 92 18.43 0.25 -13.65
C LYS A 92 17.93 0.35 -15.11
N LEU A 93 16.82 -0.32 -15.43
CA LEU A 93 16.21 -0.31 -16.77
C LEU A 93 15.12 0.77 -16.92
N ILE A 94 14.75 1.42 -15.82
CA ILE A 94 13.81 2.54 -15.74
C ILE A 94 14.62 3.83 -15.71
#